data_AF-F7JNU7-F1
#
_entry.id   AF-F7JNU7-F1
#
_cell.length_a   1.000
_cell.length_b   1.000
_cell.length_c   1.000
_cell.angle_alpha   90.00
_cell.angle_beta   90.00
_cell.angle_gamma   90.00
#
_symmetry.space_group_name_H-M   'P 1'
#
loop_
_entity.id
_entity.type
_entity.pdbx_description
1 polymer ?
#
loop_
_entity_poly.entity_id
_entity_poly.type
_entity_poly.pdbx_seq_one_letter_code
_entity_poly.pdbx_strand_id
1 'polypeptide(L)'
;MIPVVIVVFIIMGLPFIRAIYWSFTDKVIGAEANFIGFDNYIKLFSDKIYWKSLTNTLVYTVVCIVAKLLIGLLWAVLLNQNFKGKGFFRTALLIPWALPGMVAAMT
;
A
#
# COMPACT_ATOMS: atom_id res chain seq x y z
N MET A 1 -7.67 -12.50 22.18
CA MET A 1 -7.90 -12.20 20.74
C MET A 1 -9.13 -11.33 20.54
N ILE A 2 -10.32 -11.69 21.06
CA ILE A 2 -11.57 -10.91 20.91
C ILE A 2 -11.46 -9.43 21.33
N PRO A 3 -10.84 -9.06 22.48
CA PRO A 3 -10.74 -7.65 22.89
C PRO A 3 -9.91 -6.81 21.91
N VAL A 4 -8.85 -7.39 21.34
CA VAL A 4 -7.96 -6.71 20.39
C VAL A 4 -8.66 -6.44 19.06
N VAL A 5 -9.42 -7.41 18.56
CA VAL A 5 -10.18 -7.26 17.30
C VAL A 5 -11.20 -6.13 17.41
N ILE A 6 -11.91 -6.03 18.54
CA ILE A 6 -12.91 -4.97 18.77
C ILE A 6 -12.24 -3.60 18.78
N VAL A 7 -11.13 -3.45 19.51
CA VAL A 7 -10.42 -2.17 19.61
C VAL A 7 -9.87 -1.72 18.26
N VAL A 8 -9.22 -2.63 17.51
CA VAL A 8 -8.71 -2.33 16.16
C VAL A 8 -9.86 -1.95 15.21
N PHE A 9 -10.97 -2.69 15.26
CA PHE A 9 -12.12 -2.42 14.41
C PHE A 9 -12.76 -1.07 14.70
N ILE A 10 -12.86 -0.64 15.96
CA ILE A 10 -13.40 0.68 16.30
C ILE A 10 -12.44 1.78 15.82
N ILE A 11 -11.15 1.64 16.11
CA ILE A 11 -10.16 2.68 15.80
C ILE A 11 -9.96 2.83 14.29
N MET A 12 -9.96 1.74 13.52
CA MET A 12 -9.80 1.78 12.05
C MET A 12 -11.14 1.92 11.31
N GLY A 13 -12.20 1.30 11.80
CA GLY A 13 -13.51 1.28 11.16
C GLY A 13 -14.19 2.64 11.21
N LEU A 14 -14.11 3.38 12.33
CA LEU A 14 -14.70 4.72 12.42
C LEU A 14 -14.13 5.72 11.40
N PRO A 15 -12.79 5.90 11.25
CA PRO A 15 -12.26 6.78 10.22
C PRO A 15 -12.52 6.25 8.81
N PHE A 16 -12.55 4.93 8.60
CA PHE A 16 -12.88 4.34 7.31
C PHE A 16 -14.32 4.66 6.87
N ILE A 17 -15.29 4.47 7.76
CA ILE A 17 -16.70 4.80 7.50
C ILE A 17 -16.86 6.31 7.27
N ARG A 18 -16.16 7.15 8.04
CA ARG A 18 -16.15 8.61 7.82
C ARG A 18 -15.55 9.00 6.47
N ALA A 19 -14.48 8.33 6.05
CA ALA A 19 -13.87 8.56 4.74
C ALA A 19 -14.83 8.20 3.60
N ILE A 20 -15.58 7.10 3.74
CA ILE A 20 -16.65 6.75 2.81
C ILE A 20 -17.75 7.81 2.82
N TYR A 21 -18.20 8.28 3.99
CA TYR A 21 -19.21 9.34 4.02
C TYR A 21 -18.71 10.63 3.33
N TRP A 22 -17.45 11.01 3.57
CA TRP A 22 -16.86 12.19 2.95
C TRP A 22 -16.65 12.05 1.45
N SER A 23 -16.49 10.84 0.89
CA SER A 23 -16.37 10.68 -0.56
C SER A 23 -17.65 11.01 -1.32
N PHE A 24 -18.82 10.99 -0.66
CA PHE A 24 -20.10 11.46 -1.20
C PHE A 24 -20.39 12.94 -0.91
N THR A 25 -19.44 13.65 -0.34
CA THR A 25 -19.60 15.02 0.14
C THR A 25 -18.57 15.93 -0.55
N ASP A 26 -18.89 17.20 -0.79
CA ASP A 26 -17.94 18.20 -1.34
C ASP A 26 -17.06 18.78 -0.23
N LYS A 27 -16.42 17.89 0.54
CA LYS A 27 -15.68 18.29 1.72
C LYS A 27 -14.31 18.85 1.34
N VAL A 28 -14.20 20.18 1.27
CA VAL A 28 -12.92 20.90 1.14
C VAL A 28 -12.40 21.27 2.53
N ILE A 29 -11.08 21.32 2.69
CA ILE A 29 -10.43 21.73 3.96
C ILE A 29 -10.89 23.15 4.31
N GLY A 30 -11.62 23.28 5.42
CA GLY A 30 -12.14 24.56 5.92
C GLY A 30 -13.54 24.95 5.45
N ALA A 31 -14.22 24.14 4.65
CA ALA A 31 -15.60 24.37 4.20
C ALA A 31 -16.61 23.41 4.85
N GLU A 32 -17.88 23.81 4.91
CA GLU A 32 -18.97 22.92 5.29
C GLU A 32 -19.17 21.81 4.25
N ALA A 33 -19.40 20.60 4.74
CA ALA A 33 -19.43 19.40 3.93
C ALA A 33 -20.86 19.18 3.41
N ASN A 34 -21.13 19.59 2.16
CA ASN A 34 -22.43 19.40 1.51
C ASN A 34 -22.52 18.05 0.82
N PHE A 35 -23.59 17.29 1.07
CA PHE A 35 -23.80 15.99 0.44
C PHE A 35 -24.12 16.17 -1.05
N ILE A 36 -23.23 15.71 -1.92
CA ILE A 36 -23.31 15.85 -3.39
C ILE A 36 -23.55 14.50 -4.08
N GLY A 37 -23.81 13.44 -3.31
CA GLY A 37 -24.06 12.10 -3.85
C GLY A 37 -22.86 11.56 -4.64
N PHE A 38 -23.08 11.14 -5.89
CA PHE A 38 -22.08 10.46 -6.71
C PHE A 38 -21.26 11.39 -7.62
N ASP A 39 -21.45 12.71 -7.54
CA ASP A 39 -20.81 13.66 -8.45
C ASP A 39 -19.28 13.57 -8.43
N ASN A 40 -18.68 13.33 -7.26
CA ASN A 40 -17.24 13.11 -7.13
C ASN A 40 -16.75 11.93 -7.98
N TYR A 41 -17.50 10.83 -8.01
CA TYR A 41 -17.16 9.64 -8.77
C TYR A 41 -17.32 9.87 -10.27
N ILE A 42 -18.41 10.53 -10.70
CA ILE A 42 -18.65 10.83 -12.12
C ILE A 42 -17.53 11.73 -12.68
N LYS A 43 -17.14 12.76 -11.92
CA LYS A 43 -16.01 13.63 -12.26
C LYS A 43 -14.70 12.84 -12.35
N LEU A 44 -14.45 11.96 -11.40
CA LEU A 44 -13.25 11.12 -11.35
C LEU A 44 -13.15 10.16 -12.56
N PHE A 45 -14.23 9.47 -12.91
CA PHE A 45 -14.24 8.53 -14.04
C PHE A 45 -14.15 9.23 -15.41
N SER A 46 -14.53 10.50 -15.48
CA SER A 46 -14.41 11.31 -16.71
C SER A 46 -13.01 11.92 -16.88
N ASP A 47 -12.18 11.90 -15.84
CA ASP A 47 -10.85 12.48 -15.87
C ASP A 47 -9.81 11.52 -16.47
N LYS A 48 -9.16 11.97 -17.55
CA LYS A 48 -8.08 11.22 -18.22
C LYS A 48 -6.84 11.07 -17.33
N ILE A 49 -6.57 12.03 -16.45
CA ILE A 49 -5.42 11.99 -15.53
C ILE A 49 -5.63 10.89 -14.48
N TYR A 50 -6.87 10.70 -14.01
CA TYR A 50 -7.23 9.62 -13.10
C TYR A 50 -6.91 8.25 -13.72
N TRP A 51 -7.38 7.99 -14.93
CA TRP A 51 -7.13 6.72 -15.63
C TRP A 51 -5.65 6.46 -15.91
N LYS A 52 -4.91 7.50 -16.27
CA LYS A 52 -3.45 7.39 -16.47
C LYS A 52 -2.75 7.05 -15.16
N SER A 53 -3.09 7.74 -14.08
CA SER A 53 -2.52 7.49 -12.75
C SER A 53 -2.86 6.08 -12.25
N LEU A 54 -4.12 5.66 -12.40
CA LEU A 54 -4.58 4.32 -12.02
C LEU A 54 -3.81 3.23 -12.78
N THR A 55 -3.67 3.38 -14.10
CA THR A 55 -2.93 2.42 -14.94
C THR A 55 -1.46 2.37 -14.55
N ASN A 56 -0.83 3.52 -14.33
CA ASN A 56 0.56 3.59 -13.89
C ASN A 56 0.76 2.86 -12.55
N THR A 57 -0.11 3.11 -11.57
CA THR A 57 -0.04 2.44 -10.27
C THR A 57 -0.25 0.94 -10.38
N LEU A 58 -1.19 0.49 -11.20
CA LEU A 58 -1.44 -0.93 -11.43
C LEU A 58 -0.24 -1.61 -12.10
N VAL A 59 0.27 -1.05 -13.20
CA VAL A 59 1.45 -1.57 -13.90
C VAL A 59 2.65 -1.62 -12.97
N TYR A 60 2.92 -0.52 -12.25
CA TYR A 60 4.01 -0.47 -11.26
C TYR A 60 3.86 -1.56 -10.20
N THR A 61 2.67 -1.69 -9.62
CA THR A 61 2.39 -2.67 -8.56
C THR A 61 2.62 -4.10 -9.05
N VAL A 62 2.06 -4.44 -10.22
CA VAL A 62 2.18 -5.77 -10.80
C VAL A 62 3.64 -6.10 -11.12
N VAL A 63 4.33 -5.20 -11.82
CA VAL A 63 5.74 -5.38 -12.18
C VAL A 63 6.61 -5.54 -10.93
N CYS A 64 6.42 -4.67 -9.92
CA CYS A 64 7.18 -4.76 -8.68
C CYS A 64 6.89 -6.05 -7.90
N ILE A 65 5.63 -6.50 -7.83
CA ILE A 65 5.29 -7.75 -7.13
C ILE A 65 5.92 -8.94 -7.86
N VAL A 66 5.77 -9.03 -9.18
CA VAL A 66 6.33 -10.13 -9.98
C VAL A 66 7.85 -10.15 -9.86
N ALA A 67 8.52 -9.00 -10.02
CA ALA A 67 9.96 -8.91 -9.88
C ALA A 67 10.44 -9.31 -8.48
N LYS A 68 9.79 -8.80 -7.41
CA LYS A 68 10.13 -9.15 -6.02
C LYS A 68 9.93 -10.64 -5.74
N LEU A 69 8.85 -11.24 -6.27
CA LEU A 69 8.59 -12.68 -6.10
C LEU A 69 9.63 -13.52 -6.83
N LEU A 70 9.96 -13.20 -8.08
CA LEU A 70 10.96 -13.92 -8.85
C LEU A 70 12.33 -13.85 -8.19
N ILE A 71 12.77 -12.65 -7.83
CA ILE A 71 14.05 -12.43 -7.14
C ILE A 71 14.04 -13.17 -5.79
N GLY A 72 13.00 -12.95 -4.97
CA GLY A 72 12.89 -13.59 -3.66
C GLY A 72 12.89 -15.10 -3.73
N LEU A 73 12.23 -15.69 -4.73
CA LEU A 73 12.21 -17.14 -4.95
C LEU A 73 13.58 -17.66 -5.37
N LEU A 74 14.28 -16.97 -6.29
CA LEU A 74 15.65 -17.33 -6.69
C LEU A 74 16.58 -17.35 -5.47
N TRP A 75 16.54 -16.30 -4.65
CA TRP A 75 17.31 -16.23 -3.40
C TRP A 75 16.91 -17.34 -2.43
N ALA A 76 15.63 -17.64 -2.29
CA ALA A 76 15.15 -18.72 -1.41
C ALA A 76 15.70 -20.08 -1.84
N VAL A 77 15.67 -20.40 -3.14
CA VAL A 77 16.20 -21.67 -3.67
C VAL A 77 17.70 -21.77 -3.49
N LEU A 78 18.46 -20.70 -3.77
CA LEU A 78 19.92 -20.66 -3.58
C LEU A 78 20.30 -20.87 -2.11
N LEU A 79 19.58 -20.23 -1.19
CA LEU A 79 19.81 -20.37 0.26
C LEU A 79 19.27 -21.68 0.83
N ASN A 80 18.38 -22.38 0.11
CA ASN A 80 17.90 -23.69 0.53
C ASN A 80 18.97 -24.78 0.35
N GLN A 81 19.94 -24.59 -0.55
CA GLN A 81 21.06 -25.52 -0.73
C GLN A 81 22.04 -25.45 0.45
N ASN A 82 22.68 -26.58 0.77
CA ASN A 82 23.66 -26.69 1.85
C ASN A 82 25.00 -26.05 1.45
N PHE A 83 25.06 -24.71 1.48
CA PHE A 83 26.27 -23.93 1.19
C PHE A 83 26.92 -23.35 2.48
N LYS A 84 28.26 -23.37 2.54
CA LYS A 84 29.04 -22.76 3.63
C LYS A 84 28.96 -21.22 3.52
N GLY A 85 28.10 -20.60 4.32
CA GLY A 85 27.89 -19.13 4.35
C GLY A 85 26.45 -18.65 4.50
N LYS A 86 25.47 -19.57 4.57
CA LYS A 86 24.02 -19.30 4.66
C LYS A 86 23.61 -18.30 5.75
N GLY A 87 24.30 -18.29 6.89
CA GLY A 87 24.02 -17.36 7.99
C GLY A 87 24.31 -15.90 7.64
N PHE A 88 25.42 -15.63 6.94
CA PHE A 88 25.82 -14.27 6.56
C PHE A 88 24.84 -13.66 5.55
N PHE A 89 24.47 -14.41 4.51
CA PHE A 89 23.51 -13.94 3.50
C PHE A 89 22.10 -13.71 4.07
N ARG A 90 21.65 -14.57 5.00
CA ARG A 90 20.35 -14.40 5.65
C ARG A 90 20.29 -13.12 6.49
N THR A 91 21.37 -12.80 7.22
CA THR A 91 21.45 -11.55 8.00
C THR A 91 21.55 -10.33 7.08
N ALA A 92 22.36 -10.39 6.02
CA ALA A 92 22.51 -9.29 5.06
C ALA A 92 21.19 -8.94 4.35
N LEU A 93 20.34 -9.92 4.06
CA LEU A 93 19.01 -9.70 3.47
C LEU A 93 18.00 -9.08 4.45
N LEU A 94 18.22 -9.19 5.76
CA LEU A 94 17.34 -8.61 6.79
C LEU A 94 17.68 -7.15 7.13
N ILE A 95 18.93 -6.74 6.91
CA ILE A 95 19.39 -5.37 7.17
C ILE A 95 18.54 -4.31 6.41
N PRO A 96 18.24 -4.46 5.11
CA PRO A 96 17.43 -3.49 4.38
C PRO A 96 15.99 -3.40 4.89
N TRP A 97 15.44 -4.48 5.45
CA TRP A 97 14.08 -4.49 5.98
C TRP A 97 13.96 -3.69 7.28
N ALA A 98 15.05 -3.56 8.04
CA ALA A 98 15.11 -2.73 9.23
C ALA A 98 15.29 -1.23 8.91
N LEU A 99 15.70 -0.88 7.69
CA LEU A 99 15.78 0.51 7.25
C LEU A 99 14.37 1.01 6.91
N PRO A 100 13.90 2.10 7.54
CA PRO A 100 12.62 2.69 7.19
C PRO A 100 12.63 3.10 5.72
N GLY A 101 11.58 2.75 4.96
CA GLY A 101 11.48 3.03 3.52
C GLY A 101 11.63 4.51 3.13
N MET A 102 11.52 5.43 4.11
CA MET A 102 11.76 6.86 3.94
C MET A 102 13.24 7.17 3.58
N VAL A 103 14.21 6.41 4.07
CA VAL A 103 15.64 6.61 3.78
C VAL A 103 15.99 6.14 2.36
N ALA A 104 15.35 5.07 1.89
CA ALA A 104 15.61 4.50 0.57
C ALA A 104 15.04 5.33 -0.59
N ALA A 105 14.06 6.20 -0.35
CA ALA A 105 13.46 7.07 -1.38
C ALA A 105 14.22 8.40 -1.57
N MET A 106 15.12 8.76 -0.66
CA MET A 106 15.88 10.03 -0.67
C MET A 106 17.29 9.89 -1.25
N THR A 107 17.67 8.69 -1.72
CA THR A 107 18.95 8.42 -2.41
C THR A 107 18.66 7.85 -3.79
#